data_AF-A0A1I7ESS0-F1
#
_entry.id   AF-A0A1I7ESS0-F1
#
_cell.length_a   1.000
_cell.length_b   1.000
_cell.length_c   1.000
_cell.angle_alpha   90.00
_cell.angle_beta   90.00
_cell.angle_gamma   90.00
#
_symmetry.space_group_name_H-M   'P 1'
#
loop_
_entity.id
_entity.type
_entity.pdbx_description
1 polymer ?
#
loop_
_entity_poly.entity_id
_entity_poly.type
_entity_poly.pdbx_seq_one_letter_code
_entity_poly.pdbx_strand_id
1 'polypeptide(L)'
;LTADQVAMLYKNRWQIELFFKWIKQHLKIKSFWGTSRNAVRIQIYSAIIAYCLVAIVGHDLQIKRTTYEILQILGISLLDRTPVNELFTNIDINDVKDRNDNQLTLNLF
;
A
#
# COMPACT_ATOMS: atom_id res chain seq x y z
N LEU A 1 37.70 -3.24 4.39
CA LEU A 1 36.39 -3.62 4.95
C LEU A 1 36.58 -4.89 5.76
N THR A 2 36.12 -4.93 7.01
CA THR A 2 36.05 -6.17 7.78
C THR A 2 34.92 -7.06 7.26
N ALA A 3 34.95 -8.37 7.57
CA ALA A 3 33.91 -9.30 7.15
C ALA A 3 32.51 -8.84 7.59
N ASP A 4 32.36 -8.31 8.81
CA ASP A 4 31.11 -7.73 9.30
C ASP A 4 30.62 -6.55 8.47
N GLN A 5 31.51 -5.64 8.06
CA GLN A 5 31.13 -4.50 7.22
C GLN A 5 30.63 -4.95 5.85
N VAL A 6 31.24 -5.99 5.27
CA VAL A 6 30.79 -6.58 4.01
C VAL A 6 29.40 -7.20 4.20
N ALA A 7 29.20 -7.99 5.25
CA ALA A 7 27.91 -8.60 5.57
C ALA A 7 26.80 -7.54 5.78
N MET A 8 27.11 -6.44 6.46
CA MET A 8 26.20 -5.32 6.70
C MET A 8 25.79 -4.64 5.38
N LEU A 9 26.73 -4.43 4.45
CA LEU A 9 26.44 -3.87 3.12
C LEU A 9 25.50 -4.76 2.32
N TYR A 10 25.75 -6.08 2.32
CA TYR A 10 24.85 -7.03 1.65
C TYR A 10 23.46 -7.03 2.28
N LYS A 11 23.36 -6.98 3.61
CA LYS A 11 22.08 -6.86 4.31
C LYS A 11 21.33 -5.60 3.89
N ASN A 12 21.99 -4.45 3.83
CA ASN A 12 21.38 -3.19 3.41
C ASN A 12 20.91 -3.24 1.94
N ARG A 13 21.68 -3.85 1.05
CA ARG A 13 21.29 -4.06 -0.35
C ARG A 13 20.01 -4.90 -0.46
N TRP A 14 19.92 -5.97 0.33
CA TRP A 14 18.74 -6.83 0.38
C TRP A 14 17.50 -6.11 0.93
N GLN A 15 17.65 -5.23 1.92
CA GLN A 15 16.54 -4.44 2.44
C GLN A 15 15.94 -3.53 1.35
N ILE A 16 16.77 -2.92 0.52
CA ILE A 16 16.32 -2.11 -0.62
C ILE A 16 15.56 -2.98 -1.64
N GLU A 17 16.05 -4.19 -1.94
CA GLU A 17 15.37 -5.11 -2.84
C GLU A 17 14.00 -5.56 -2.30
N LEU A 18 13.93 -5.88 -1.00
CA LEU A 18 12.68 -6.22 -0.31
C LEU A 18 11.67 -5.06 -0.34
N PHE A 19 12.14 -3.83 -0.15
CA PHE A 19 11.33 -2.63 -0.26
C PHE A 19 10.72 -2.48 -1.67
N PHE A 20 11.54 -2.59 -2.72
CA PHE A 20 11.03 -2.51 -4.10
C PHE A 20 10.15 -3.70 -4.47
N LYS A 21 10.42 -4.90 -3.93
CA LYS A 21 9.53 -6.05 -4.07
C LYS A 21 8.17 -5.76 -3.47
N TRP A 22 8.13 -5.21 -2.26
CA TRP A 22 6.90 -4.83 -1.58
C TRP A 22 6.11 -3.79 -2.38
N ILE A 23 6.77 -2.73 -2.88
CA ILE A 23 6.12 -1.70 -3.70
C ILE A 23 5.48 -2.32 -4.94
N LYS A 24 6.24 -3.11 -5.70
CA LYS A 24 5.73 -3.73 -6.94
C LYS A 24 4.54 -4.66 -6.68
N GLN A 25 4.54 -5.38 -5.55
CA GLN A 25 3.47 -6.30 -5.19
C GLN A 25 2.20 -5.58 -4.73
N HIS A 26 2.32 -4.57 -3.87
CA HIS A 26 1.16 -4.00 -3.16
C HIS A 26 0.59 -2.72 -3.80
N LEU A 27 1.41 -1.90 -4.48
CA LEU A 27 0.96 -0.64 -5.10
C LEU A 27 0.42 -0.82 -6.53
N LYS A 28 0.12 -2.05 -6.97
CA LYS A 28 -0.37 -2.40 -8.32
C LYS A 28 0.33 -1.61 -9.45
N ILE A 29 1.66 -1.49 -9.39
CA ILE A 29 2.46 -1.00 -10.52
C ILE A 29 2.56 -2.13 -11.57
N LYS A 30 1.42 -2.57 -12.10
CA LYS A 30 1.36 -3.66 -13.09
C LYS A 30 1.74 -3.19 -14.49
N SER A 31 1.57 -1.91 -14.78
CA SER A 31 1.98 -1.29 -16.04
C SER A 31 2.37 0.18 -15.82
N PHE A 32 3.31 0.67 -16.61
CA PHE A 32 3.60 2.10 -16.67
C PHE A 32 2.54 2.78 -17.54
N TRP A 33 1.94 3.85 -17.03
CA TRP A 33 0.92 4.61 -17.76
C TRP A 33 1.50 5.47 -18.87
N GLY A 34 2.83 5.64 -18.89
CA GLY A 34 3.56 6.31 -19.96
C GLY A 34 4.96 5.73 -20.09
N THR A 35 5.45 5.64 -21.32
CA THR A 35 6.78 5.09 -21.65
C THR A 35 7.88 6.15 -21.64
N SER A 36 7.54 7.43 -21.45
CA SER A 36 8.52 8.50 -21.37
C SER A 36 9.30 8.42 -20.05
N ARG A 37 10.59 8.79 -20.10
CA ARG A 37 11.46 8.81 -18.91
C ARG A 37 10.86 9.63 -17.77
N ASN A 38 10.21 10.75 -18.09
CA ASN A 38 9.57 11.60 -17.09
C ASN A 38 8.34 10.94 -16.46
N ALA A 39 7.48 10.30 -17.27
CA ALA A 39 6.30 9.60 -16.77
C ALA A 39 6.69 8.47 -15.81
N VAL A 40 7.72 7.69 -16.15
CA VAL A 40 8.23 6.61 -15.29
C VAL A 40 8.79 7.18 -13.98
N ARG A 41 9.55 8.28 -14.03
CA ARG A 41 10.09 8.93 -12.81
C ARG A 41 8.98 9.40 -11.88
N ILE A 42 7.97 10.09 -12.41
CA ILE A 42 6.82 10.58 -11.64
C ILE A 42 6.06 9.41 -11.01
N GLN A 43 5.86 8.32 -11.75
CA GLN A 43 5.17 7.13 -11.23
C GLN A 43 5.94 6.48 -10.08
N ILE A 44 7.27 6.41 -10.16
CA ILE A 44 8.12 5.90 -9.08
C ILE A 44 8.06 6.85 -7.86
N TYR A 45 8.20 8.16 -8.06
CA TYR A 45 8.13 9.13 -6.97
C TYR A 45 6.77 9.08 -6.26
N SER A 46 5.67 9.00 -7.02
CA SER A 46 4.32 8.86 -6.47
C SER A 46 4.16 7.59 -5.63
N ALA A 47 4.68 6.45 -6.09
CA ALA A 47 4.64 5.20 -5.33
C ALA A 47 5.43 5.28 -4.01
N ILE A 48 6.58 5.94 -4.02
CA ILE A 48 7.39 6.15 -2.81
C ILE A 48 6.66 7.08 -1.84
N ILE A 49 6.08 8.18 -2.32
CA ILE A 49 5.30 9.12 -1.50
C ILE A 49 4.11 8.40 -0.86
N ALA A 50 3.36 7.61 -1.63
CA ALA A 50 2.24 6.84 -1.12
C ALA A 50 2.66 5.87 -0.01
N TYR A 51 3.78 5.16 -0.18
CA TYR A 51 4.33 4.30 0.87
C TYR A 51 4.68 5.09 2.13
N CYS A 52 5.38 6.22 1.99
CA CYS A 52 5.74 7.06 3.13
C CYS A 52 4.51 7.54 3.90
N LEU A 53 3.45 7.95 3.20
CA LEU A 53 2.20 8.37 3.84
C LEU A 53 1.57 7.22 4.64
N VAL A 54 1.49 6.01 4.06
CA VAL A 54 0.94 4.84 4.77
C VAL A 54 1.80 4.48 5.98
N ALA A 55 3.13 4.57 5.87
CA ALA A 55 4.04 4.31 6.98
C ALA A 55 3.87 5.34 8.11
N ILE A 56 3.72 6.62 7.79
CA ILE A 56 3.46 7.70 8.76
C ILE A 56 2.12 7.45 9.46
N VAL A 57 1.06 7.18 8.70
CA VAL A 57 -0.28 6.89 9.25
C VAL A 57 -0.25 5.68 10.19
N GLY A 58 0.43 4.60 9.80
CA GLY A 58 0.58 3.42 10.65
C GLY A 58 1.37 3.68 11.93
N HIS A 59 2.40 4.53 11.85
CA HIS A 59 3.22 4.92 12.99
C HIS A 59 2.47 5.85 13.96
N ASP A 60 1.84 6.91 13.45
CA ASP A 60 1.19 7.95 14.25
C ASP A 60 -0.08 7.43 14.96
N LEU A 61 -0.80 6.51 14.31
CA LEU A 61 -2.01 5.91 14.87
C LEU A 61 -1.74 4.63 15.68
N GLN A 62 -0.47 4.23 15.85
CA GLN A 62 -0.06 3.01 16.59
C GLN A 62 -0.86 1.76 16.18
N ILE A 63 -1.18 1.66 14.89
CA ILE A 63 -2.06 0.61 14.39
C ILE A 63 -1.30 -0.73 14.43
N LYS A 64 -1.83 -1.71 15.18
CA LYS A 64 -1.27 -3.09 15.26
C LYS A 64 -1.49 -3.93 13.98
N ARG A 65 -1.69 -3.27 12.84
CA ARG A 65 -1.98 -3.90 11.53
C ARG A 65 -0.77 -3.77 10.63
N THR A 66 -0.72 -4.60 9.60
CA THR A 66 0.35 -4.55 8.61
C THR A 66 0.21 -3.30 7.73
N THR A 67 1.33 -2.77 7.23
CA THR A 67 1.34 -1.62 6.30
C THR A 67 0.47 -1.86 5.07
N TYR A 68 0.31 -3.11 4.65
CA TYR A 68 -0.54 -3.49 3.52
C TYR A 68 -2.03 -3.34 3.84
N GLU A 69 -2.50 -3.79 5.00
CA GLU A 69 -3.90 -3.64 5.42
C GLU A 69 -4.29 -2.17 5.51
N ILE A 70 -3.39 -1.34 6.05
CA ILE A 70 -3.58 0.12 6.11
C ILE A 70 -3.71 0.69 4.69
N LEU A 71 -2.82 0.29 3.77
CA LEU A 71 -2.91 0.70 2.36
C LEU A 71 -4.24 0.25 1.71
N GLN A 72 -4.73 -0.95 1.99
CA GLN A 72 -6.01 -1.43 1.44
C GLN A 72 -7.20 -0.64 1.97
N ILE A 73 -7.27 -0.40 3.28
CA ILE A 73 -8.34 0.37 3.92
C ILE A 73 -8.37 1.78 3.35
N LEU A 74 -7.21 2.44 3.29
CA LEU A 74 -7.09 3.77 2.66
C LEU A 74 -7.52 3.73 1.20
N GLY A 75 -7.13 2.69 0.45
CA GLY A 75 -7.50 2.51 -0.94
C GLY A 75 -9.01 2.39 -1.18
N ILE A 76 -9.73 1.69 -0.30
CA ILE A 76 -11.20 1.53 -0.37
C ILE A 76 -11.89 2.83 0.06
N SER A 77 -11.32 3.52 1.03
CA SER A 77 -11.87 4.73 1.65
C SER A 77 -11.37 6.03 0.99
N LEU A 78 -10.69 5.96 -0.17
CA LEU A 78 -10.06 7.12 -0.82
C LEU A 78 -11.00 8.32 -1.06
N LEU A 79 -12.28 8.06 -1.28
CA LEU A 79 -13.30 9.09 -1.55
C LEU A 79 -14.27 9.29 -0.38
N ASP A 80 -14.07 8.55 0.71
CA ASP A 80 -14.91 8.65 1.88
C ASP A 80 -14.51 9.86 2.72
N ARG A 81 -15.48 10.46 3.43
CA ARG A 81 -15.25 11.64 4.28
C ARG A 81 -15.02 11.28 5.75
N THR A 82 -14.95 10.00 6.07
CA THR A 82 -14.70 9.53 7.43
C THR A 82 -13.31 9.95 7.89
N PRO A 83 -13.17 10.44 9.13
CA PRO A 83 -11.87 10.83 9.65
C PRO A 83 -10.98 9.60 9.82
N VAL A 84 -9.69 9.78 9.48
CA VAL A 84 -8.69 8.69 9.44
C VAL A 84 -8.62 7.88 10.73
N ASN A 85 -8.81 8.52 11.89
CA ASN A 85 -8.81 7.83 13.18
C ASN A 85 -9.96 6.81 13.29
N GLU A 86 -11.16 7.16 12.83
CA GLU A 86 -12.34 6.30 12.90
C GLU A 86 -12.32 5.16 11.89
N LEU A 87 -11.62 5.37 10.77
CA LEU A 87 -11.42 4.36 9.73
C LEU A 87 -10.66 3.13 10.25
N PHE A 88 -9.73 3.31 11.19
CA PHE A 88 -8.94 2.18 11.70
C PHE A 88 -9.47 1.59 13.01
N THR A 89 -10.41 2.25 13.69
CA THR A 89 -11.03 1.75 14.93
C THR A 89 -12.23 0.85 14.67
N ASN A 90 -13.00 1.06 13.59
CA ASN A 90 -14.30 0.41 13.37
C ASN A 90 -14.33 -0.69 12.30
N ILE A 91 -13.23 -0.93 11.58
CA ILE A 91 -13.23 -1.92 10.49
C ILE A 91 -12.76 -3.27 11.01
N ASP A 92 -13.71 -4.06 11.51
CA ASP A 92 -13.55 -5.51 11.61
C ASP A 92 -13.59 -6.09 10.19
N ILE A 93 -12.46 -6.60 9.70
CA ILE A 93 -12.24 -6.98 8.29
C ILE A 93 -13.17 -8.15 7.85
N ASN A 94 -13.85 -8.79 8.81
CA ASN A 94 -14.89 -9.77 8.55
C ASN A 94 -16.10 -9.17 7.80
N ASP A 95 -16.35 -7.86 7.91
CA ASP A 95 -17.53 -7.22 7.32
C ASP A 95 -17.38 -6.94 5.81
N VAL A 96 -16.16 -6.95 5.27
CA VAL A 96 -15.93 -6.77 3.82
C VAL A 96 -16.13 -8.07 3.04
N LYS A 97 -15.95 -9.23 3.69
CA LYS A 97 -16.28 -10.54 3.08
C LYS A 97 -17.78 -10.86 3.11
N ASP A 98 -18.55 -10.15 3.92
CA ASP A 98 -19.99 -10.38 4.10
C ASP A 98 -20.86 -9.19 3.66
N ARG A 99 -20.32 -8.34 2.76
CA ARG A 99 -21.19 -7.52 1.92
C ARG A 99 -21.84 -8.43 0.89
N ASN A 100 -22.86 -9.13 1.35
CA ASN A 100 -23.94 -9.64 0.51
C ASN A 100 -24.65 -8.41 -0.06
N ASP A 101 -23.98 -7.72 -0.98
CA ASP A 101 -24.57 -6.61 -1.71
C ASP A 101 -25.80 -7.23 -2.39
N ASN A 102 -26.99 -6.78 -2.01
CA ASN A 102 -28.26 -7.07 -2.68
C ASN A 102 -28.25 -6.41 -4.07
N GLN A 103 -27.23 -6.72 -4.86
CA GLN A 103 -27.00 -6.18 -6.17
C GLN A 103 -28.16 -6.66 -7.04
N LEU A 104 -28.94 -5.71 -7.54
CA LEU A 104 -30.01 -6.01 -8.48
C LEU A 104 -29.41 -6.74 -9.68
N THR A 105 -29.76 -8.01 -9.84
CA THR A 105 -29.48 -8.77 -11.04
C THR A 105 -30.22 -8.12 -12.20
N LEU A 106 -29.49 -7.42 -13.07
CA LEU A 106 -30.00 -7.02 -14.37
C LEU A 106 -30.10 -8.28 -15.22
N ASN A 107 -31.27 -8.92 -15.20
CA ASN A 107 -31.64 -9.90 -16.22
C ASN A 107 -31.79 -9.18 -17.55
N LEU A 108 -30.70 -9.10 -18.30
CA LEU A 108 -30.75 -8.91 -19.74
C LEU A 108 -30.89 -10.30 -20.35
N PHE A 109 -32.04 -10.50 -21.01
CA PHE A 109 -32.65 -11.71 -21.59
C PHE A 109 -33.61 -12.48 -20.67
#